data_AF-A0A2D6X3I7-F1
#
_entry.id   AF-A0A2D6X3I7-F1
#
_cell.length_a   1.000
_cell.length_b   1.000
_cell.length_c   1.000
_cell.angle_alpha   90.00
_cell.angle_beta   90.00
_cell.angle_gamma   90.00
#
_symmetry.space_group_name_H-M   'P 1'
#
loop_
_entity.id
_entity.type
_entity.pdbx_description
1 polymer ?
#
loop_
_entity_poly.entity_id
_entity_poly.type
_entity_poly.pdbx_seq_one_letter_code
_entity_poly.pdbx_strand_id
1 'polypeptide(L)'
;MNDIKKYTKLGVTKIRDGDILEKDDMKSVSNLSKELQRVFEVHQMWRTETEMRYSVLNDVKFPTPASKYWQSIREQNVFWEQLVFLSCDYQKQQGELELLEIEYDEIKGNTKKANAQRKIKDSEIKHKQFGLMNMRLQAHDRVREIKLWEKIKDEQIEKGDFDTFDVNKHQVESYAKSWEQEMNMGRLSNQADLFRHAKANLETLQKEKASVE
;
A
#
# COMPACT_ATOMS: atom_id res chain seq x y z
N MET A 1 0.44 17.19 -12.11
CA MET A 1 0.03 15.78 -12.29
C MET A 1 -1.14 15.70 -13.29
N ASN A 2 -0.91 16.11 -14.55
CA ASN A 2 -1.95 16.18 -15.60
C ASN A 2 -2.03 14.88 -16.41
N ASP A 3 -1.09 13.98 -16.18
CA ASP A 3 -0.91 12.70 -16.85
C ASP A 3 -1.80 11.62 -16.24
N ILE A 4 -1.94 11.53 -14.91
CA ILE A 4 -2.89 10.60 -14.24
C ILE A 4 -4.29 10.72 -14.84
N LYS A 5 -4.76 11.96 -15.05
CA LYS A 5 -6.08 12.28 -15.66
C LYS A 5 -6.22 11.89 -17.13
N LYS A 6 -5.12 11.52 -17.78
CA LYS A 6 -5.04 11.14 -19.19
C LYS A 6 -4.69 9.65 -19.37
N TYR A 7 -4.54 8.88 -18.29
CA TYR A 7 -4.15 7.47 -18.32
C TYR A 7 -4.97 6.66 -19.33
N THR A 8 -6.30 6.70 -19.20
CA THR A 8 -7.16 5.91 -20.09
C THR A 8 -7.14 6.43 -21.52
N LYS A 9 -7.11 7.75 -21.72
CA LYS A 9 -7.01 8.33 -23.07
C LYS A 9 -5.72 7.88 -23.78
N LEU A 10 -4.60 7.88 -23.06
CA LEU A 10 -3.33 7.38 -23.57
C LEU A 10 -3.43 5.88 -23.86
N GLY A 11 -3.99 5.09 -22.94
CA GLY A 11 -4.17 3.64 -23.10
C GLY A 11 -5.00 3.27 -24.32
N VAL A 12 -6.17 3.89 -24.49
CA VAL A 12 -7.07 3.72 -25.64
C VAL A 12 -6.36 4.07 -26.95
N THR A 13 -5.55 5.13 -26.95
CA THR A 13 -4.76 5.50 -28.14
C THR A 13 -3.74 4.41 -28.46
N LYS A 14 -3.07 3.85 -27.46
CA LYS A 14 -2.06 2.80 -27.69
C LYS A 14 -2.63 1.48 -28.15
N ILE A 15 -3.79 1.08 -27.61
CA ILE A 15 -4.51 -0.11 -28.07
C ILE A 15 -4.87 0.04 -29.55
N ARG A 16 -5.30 1.24 -29.95
CA ARG A 16 -5.60 1.56 -31.35
C ARG A 16 -4.36 1.54 -32.23
N ASP A 17 -3.25 2.11 -31.78
CA ASP A 17 -1.97 2.11 -32.52
C ASP A 17 -1.44 0.68 -32.75
N GLY A 18 -1.74 -0.24 -31.82
CA GLY A 18 -1.34 -1.66 -31.90
C GLY A 18 -2.20 -2.50 -32.83
N ASP A 19 -3.39 -2.01 -33.22
CA ASP A 19 -4.36 -2.71 -34.08
C ASP A 19 -4.64 -4.16 -33.63
N ILE A 20 -4.73 -4.37 -32.31
CA ILE A 20 -4.90 -5.70 -31.69
C ILE A 20 -6.37 -6.09 -31.49
N LEU A 21 -7.31 -5.15 -31.67
CA LEU A 21 -8.73 -5.34 -31.41
C LEU A 21 -9.55 -5.20 -32.70
N GLU A 22 -10.62 -5.98 -32.81
CA GLU A 22 -11.64 -5.74 -33.83
C GLU A 22 -12.35 -4.39 -33.59
N LYS A 23 -13.02 -3.89 -34.63
CA LYS A 23 -13.67 -2.57 -34.60
C LYS A 23 -14.71 -2.44 -33.49
N ASP A 24 -15.49 -3.49 -33.25
CA ASP A 24 -16.55 -3.48 -32.24
C ASP A 24 -15.99 -3.50 -30.81
N ASP A 25 -14.90 -4.24 -30.57
CA ASP A 25 -14.18 -4.24 -29.30
C ASP A 25 -13.53 -2.87 -29.04
N MET A 26 -12.87 -2.30 -30.06
CA MET A 26 -12.25 -0.97 -29.96
C MET A 26 -13.28 0.12 -29.67
N LYS A 27 -14.49 0.01 -30.25
CA LYS A 27 -15.62 0.90 -29.96
C LYS A 27 -16.09 0.74 -28.52
N SER A 28 -16.22 -0.49 -28.03
CA SER A 28 -16.63 -0.78 -26.66
C SER A 28 -15.67 -0.18 -25.63
N VAL A 29 -14.37 -0.41 -25.79
CA VAL A 29 -13.33 0.19 -24.91
C VAL A 29 -13.33 1.71 -24.99
N SER A 30 -13.46 2.27 -26.20
CA SER A 30 -13.51 3.73 -26.38
C SER A 30 -14.72 4.36 -25.68
N ASN A 31 -15.89 3.73 -25.73
CA ASN A 31 -17.10 4.20 -25.06
C ASN A 31 -16.95 4.20 -23.53
N LEU A 32 -16.19 3.25 -22.98
CA LEU A 32 -15.93 3.13 -21.55
C LEU A 32 -14.82 4.07 -21.04
N SER A 33 -14.17 4.86 -21.91
CA SER A 33 -12.97 5.64 -21.55
C SER A 33 -13.13 6.52 -20.29
N LYS A 34 -14.27 7.20 -20.15
CA LYS A 34 -14.52 8.06 -18.97
C LYS A 34 -14.65 7.23 -17.69
N GLU A 35 -15.35 6.10 -17.77
CA GLU A 35 -15.55 5.22 -16.62
C GLU A 35 -14.26 4.50 -16.24
N LEU A 36 -13.50 4.00 -17.22
CA LEU A 36 -12.20 3.39 -16.99
C LEU A 36 -11.19 4.38 -16.38
N GLN A 37 -11.27 5.67 -16.74
CA GLN A 37 -10.48 6.73 -16.09
C GLN A 37 -10.90 6.93 -14.64
N ARG A 38 -12.21 6.95 -14.37
CA ARG A 38 -12.74 7.01 -12.99
C ARG A 38 -12.28 5.80 -12.18
N VAL A 39 -12.38 4.58 -12.73
CA VAL A 39 -11.91 3.34 -12.09
C VAL A 39 -10.43 3.46 -11.75
N PHE A 40 -9.59 3.92 -12.68
CA PHE A 40 -8.17 4.15 -12.42
C PHE A 40 -7.93 5.15 -11.26
N GLU A 41 -8.77 6.17 -11.12
CA GLU A 41 -8.64 7.18 -10.06
C GLU A 41 -9.18 6.73 -8.69
N VAL A 42 -10.19 5.85 -8.65
CA VAL A 42 -10.90 5.51 -7.39
C VAL A 42 -10.75 4.07 -6.94
N HIS A 43 -10.19 3.18 -7.77
CA HIS A 43 -9.97 1.80 -7.35
C HIS A 43 -9.07 1.77 -6.11
N GLN A 44 -9.42 0.88 -5.19
CA GLN A 44 -8.64 0.68 -4.00
C GLN A 44 -7.30 0.04 -4.38
N MET A 45 -6.20 0.78 -4.22
CA MET A 45 -4.85 0.21 -4.33
C MET A 45 -4.34 -0.30 -3.00
N TRP A 46 -4.48 0.52 -1.94
CA TRP A 46 -4.06 0.15 -0.60
C TRP A 46 -5.21 0.15 0.40
N ARG A 47 -4.91 -0.08 1.68
CA ARG A 47 -5.94 -0.24 2.70
C ARG A 47 -6.78 1.02 2.83
N THR A 48 -8.08 0.83 3.04
CA THR A 48 -9.02 1.88 3.44
C THR A 48 -8.83 2.21 4.92
N GLU A 49 -9.31 3.38 5.35
CA GLU A 49 -9.31 3.73 6.77
C GLU A 49 -10.07 2.69 7.62
N THR A 50 -11.14 2.11 7.08
CA THR A 50 -11.91 1.03 7.74
C THR A 50 -11.04 -0.21 7.97
N GLU A 51 -10.30 -0.67 6.96
CA GLU A 51 -9.41 -1.83 7.12
C GLU A 51 -8.27 -1.52 8.09
N MET A 52 -7.70 -0.31 8.06
CA MET A 52 -6.69 0.13 9.02
C MET A 52 -7.22 0.02 10.45
N ARG A 53 -8.45 0.50 10.71
CA ARG A 53 -9.03 0.54 12.06
C ARG A 53 -9.47 -0.82 12.58
N TYR A 54 -10.05 -1.66 11.72
CA TYR A 54 -10.76 -2.86 12.19
C TYR A 54 -10.08 -4.17 11.79
N SER A 55 -9.30 -4.18 10.71
CA SER A 55 -8.52 -5.36 10.33
C SER A 55 -7.12 -5.32 10.94
N VAL A 56 -6.40 -4.20 10.75
CA VAL A 56 -5.03 -4.06 11.24
C VAL A 56 -5.02 -3.83 12.75
N LEU A 57 -5.74 -2.82 13.23
CA LEU A 57 -5.82 -2.45 14.64
C LEU A 57 -6.94 -3.17 15.42
N ASN A 58 -7.17 -4.44 15.09
CA ASN A 58 -8.19 -5.24 15.76
C ASN A 58 -7.88 -5.40 17.26
N ASP A 59 -8.94 -5.51 18.06
CA ASP A 59 -8.82 -5.56 19.52
C ASP A 59 -8.21 -6.86 20.03
N VAL A 60 -8.25 -7.94 19.24
CA VAL A 60 -7.64 -9.23 19.62
C VAL A 60 -6.12 -9.08 19.76
N LYS A 61 -5.48 -8.44 18.78
CA LYS A 61 -4.02 -8.23 18.75
C LYS A 61 -3.59 -6.93 19.45
N PHE A 62 -4.43 -5.90 19.38
CA PHE A 62 -4.12 -4.56 19.87
C PHE A 62 -5.23 -4.05 20.81
N PRO A 63 -5.37 -4.64 22.01
CA PRO A 63 -6.48 -4.37 22.92
C PRO A 63 -6.40 -3.01 23.63
N THR A 64 -5.31 -2.25 23.47
CA THR A 64 -5.11 -0.97 24.17
C THR A 64 -4.87 0.18 23.19
N PRO A 65 -5.22 1.42 23.57
CA PRO A 65 -4.84 2.60 22.78
C PRO A 65 -3.33 2.64 22.49
N ALA A 66 -2.51 2.31 23.49
CA ALA A 66 -1.06 2.27 23.36
C ALA A 66 -0.57 1.25 22.32
N SER A 67 -1.09 0.02 22.31
CA SER A 67 -0.67 -0.98 21.32
C SER A 67 -1.15 -0.64 19.91
N LYS A 68 -2.32 -0.01 19.78
CA LYS A 68 -2.79 0.53 18.50
C LYS A 68 -1.95 1.70 18.01
N TYR A 69 -1.52 2.59 18.90
CA TYR A 69 -0.64 3.72 18.59
C TYR A 69 0.70 3.23 18.03
N TRP A 70 1.36 2.32 18.77
CA TRP A 70 2.66 1.81 18.37
C TRP A 70 2.59 0.92 17.12
N GLN A 71 1.51 0.17 16.91
CA GLN A 71 1.28 -0.50 15.64
C GLN A 71 1.10 0.50 14.50
N SER A 72 0.39 1.61 14.73
CA SER A 72 0.21 2.66 13.73
C SER A 72 1.53 3.33 13.34
N ILE A 73 2.46 3.53 14.30
CA ILE A 73 3.84 4.00 14.01
C ILE A 73 4.55 3.03 13.07
N ARG A 74 4.50 1.72 13.36
CA ARG A 74 5.16 0.71 12.52
C ARG A 74 4.60 0.72 11.09
N GLU A 75 3.28 0.73 10.96
CA GLU A 75 2.62 0.81 9.65
C GLU A 75 2.99 2.09 8.91
N GLN A 76 2.93 3.26 9.59
CA GLN A 76 3.31 4.53 9.00
C GLN A 76 4.75 4.54 8.48
N ASN A 77 5.70 4.01 9.25
CA ASN A 77 7.10 3.92 8.84
C ASN A 77 7.29 3.03 7.61
N VAL A 78 6.61 1.87 7.56
CA VAL A 78 6.65 0.98 6.38
C VAL A 78 6.21 1.72 5.12
N PHE A 79 5.13 2.50 5.19
CA PHE A 79 4.65 3.25 4.03
C PHE A 79 5.54 4.42 3.65
N TRP A 80 6.19 5.07 4.64
CA TRP A 80 7.21 6.08 4.40
C TRP A 80 8.42 5.49 3.68
N GLU A 81 9.00 4.40 4.18
CA GLU A 81 10.16 3.73 3.56
C GLU A 81 9.83 3.29 2.12
N GLN A 82 8.66 2.72 1.90
CA GLN A 82 8.21 2.34 0.56
C GLN A 82 8.06 3.54 -0.37
N LEU A 83 7.60 4.69 0.13
CA LEU A 83 7.51 5.91 -0.67
C LEU A 83 8.92 6.43 -1.05
N VAL A 84 9.89 6.33 -0.13
CA VAL A 84 11.29 6.67 -0.41
C VAL A 84 11.86 5.75 -1.49
N PHE A 85 11.74 4.43 -1.35
CA PHE A 85 12.24 3.49 -2.36
C PHE A 85 11.57 3.68 -3.72
N LEU A 86 10.24 3.87 -3.73
CA LEU A 86 9.49 4.17 -4.95
C LEU A 86 10.00 5.44 -5.63
N SER A 87 10.42 6.45 -4.87
CA SER A 87 10.97 7.69 -5.44
C SER A 87 12.32 7.48 -6.13
N CYS A 88 13.19 6.64 -5.57
CA CYS A 88 14.48 6.28 -6.17
C CYS A 88 14.27 5.46 -7.45
N ASP A 89 13.40 4.46 -7.40
CA ASP A 89 13.04 3.66 -8.57
C ASP A 89 12.41 4.54 -9.66
N TYR A 90 11.57 5.49 -9.26
CA TYR A 90 10.92 6.42 -10.18
C TYR A 90 11.95 7.26 -10.96
N GLN A 91 12.94 7.83 -10.26
CA GLN A 91 14.03 8.58 -10.89
C GLN A 91 14.83 7.72 -11.86
N LYS A 92 15.14 6.48 -11.48
CA LYS A 92 15.82 5.53 -12.37
C LYS A 92 15.00 5.26 -13.63
N GLN A 93 13.69 5.01 -13.48
CA GLN A 93 12.80 4.77 -14.62
C GLN A 93 12.66 6.00 -15.53
N GLN A 94 12.75 7.22 -15.00
CA GLN A 94 12.80 8.44 -15.81
C GLN A 94 14.07 8.49 -16.66
N GLY A 95 15.24 8.22 -16.09
CA GLY A 95 16.49 8.17 -16.86
C GLY A 95 16.48 7.06 -17.93
N GLU A 96 15.93 5.88 -17.62
CA GLU A 96 15.76 4.81 -18.60
C GLU A 96 14.81 5.21 -19.74
N LEU A 97 13.74 5.97 -19.45
CA LEU A 97 12.85 6.51 -20.47
C LEU A 97 13.59 7.52 -21.36
N GLU A 98 14.36 8.43 -20.78
CA GLU A 98 15.15 9.42 -21.54
C GLU A 98 16.14 8.73 -22.48
N LEU A 99 16.84 7.69 -22.02
CA LEU A 99 17.73 6.89 -22.86
C LEU A 99 16.99 6.24 -24.04
N LEU A 100 15.81 5.65 -23.80
CA LEU A 100 15.02 5.06 -24.87
C LEU A 100 14.54 6.08 -25.89
N GLU A 101 14.17 7.29 -25.45
CA GLU A 101 13.78 8.40 -26.33
C GLU A 101 14.97 8.86 -27.20
N ILE A 102 16.17 8.96 -26.63
CA ILE A 102 17.41 9.25 -27.38
C ILE A 102 17.68 8.16 -28.43
N GLU A 103 17.66 6.88 -28.03
CA GLU A 103 17.88 5.75 -28.93
C GLU A 103 16.85 5.71 -30.07
N TYR A 104 15.59 6.07 -29.79
CA TYR A 104 14.56 6.18 -30.81
C TYR A 104 14.92 7.25 -31.87
N ASP A 105 15.36 8.43 -31.43
CA ASP A 105 15.71 9.55 -32.29
C ASP A 105 16.99 9.29 -33.10
N GLU A 106 17.91 8.48 -32.58
CA GLU A 106 19.13 8.07 -33.27
C GLU A 106 18.87 7.11 -34.44
N ILE A 107 17.74 6.39 -34.47
CA ILE A 107 17.41 5.51 -35.59
C ILE A 107 17.14 6.36 -36.84
N LYS A 108 18.12 6.42 -37.76
CA LYS A 108 18.02 7.13 -39.04
C LYS A 108 17.60 6.22 -40.20
N GLY A 109 17.10 6.84 -41.26
CA GLY A 109 16.68 6.15 -42.49
C GLY A 109 15.25 5.58 -42.43
N ASN A 110 14.77 5.11 -43.57
CA ASN A 110 13.39 4.60 -43.74
C ASN A 110 13.37 3.16 -44.29
N THR A 111 14.36 2.36 -43.91
CA THR A 111 14.41 0.94 -44.30
C THR A 111 13.41 0.13 -43.48
N LYS A 112 13.01 -1.05 -43.96
CA LYS A 112 12.15 -1.98 -43.19
C LYS A 112 12.74 -2.28 -41.81
N LYS A 113 14.07 -2.41 -41.71
CA LYS A 113 14.79 -2.63 -40.44
C LYS A 113 14.67 -1.42 -39.51
N ALA A 114 14.95 -0.21 -40.00
CA ALA A 114 14.86 1.02 -39.20
C ALA A 114 13.44 1.24 -38.67
N ASN A 115 12.43 1.03 -39.52
CA ASN A 115 11.02 1.13 -39.11
C ASN A 115 10.64 0.09 -38.05
N ALA A 116 11.14 -1.15 -38.15
CA ALA A 116 10.92 -2.17 -37.12
C ALA A 116 11.60 -1.80 -35.80
N GLN A 117 12.83 -1.27 -35.83
CA GLN A 117 13.54 -0.82 -34.63
C GLN A 117 12.80 0.33 -33.94
N ARG A 118 12.31 1.32 -34.71
CA ARG A 118 11.49 2.41 -34.16
C ARG A 118 10.22 1.89 -33.49
N LYS A 119 9.52 0.93 -34.11
CA LYS A 119 8.31 0.34 -33.50
C LYS A 119 8.61 -0.35 -32.16
N ILE A 120 9.74 -1.06 -32.07
CA ILE A 120 10.18 -1.70 -30.82
C ILE A 120 10.45 -0.63 -29.76
N LYS A 121 11.26 0.39 -30.09
CA LYS A 121 11.62 1.46 -29.17
C LYS A 121 10.43 2.28 -28.70
N ASP A 122 9.53 2.63 -29.60
CA ASP A 122 8.27 3.32 -29.27
C ASP A 122 7.41 2.49 -28.31
N SER A 123 7.35 1.15 -28.47
CA SER A 123 6.68 0.27 -27.51
C SER A 123 7.33 0.29 -26.13
N GLU A 124 8.67 0.24 -26.06
CA GLU A 124 9.43 0.30 -24.81
C GLU A 124 9.22 1.64 -24.08
N ILE A 125 9.30 2.76 -24.81
CA ILE A 125 9.02 4.12 -24.32
C ILE A 125 7.60 4.17 -23.72
N LYS A 126 6.60 3.71 -24.46
CA LYS A 126 5.21 3.69 -24.01
C LYS A 126 5.05 2.87 -22.73
N HIS A 127 5.66 1.69 -22.67
CA HIS A 127 5.61 0.83 -21.49
C HIS A 127 6.20 1.53 -20.26
N LYS A 128 7.34 2.21 -20.40
CA LYS A 128 7.94 3.02 -19.34
C LYS A 128 7.05 4.18 -18.92
N GLN A 129 6.45 4.90 -19.88
CA GLN A 129 5.52 6.00 -19.59
C GLN A 129 4.34 5.54 -18.74
N PHE A 130 3.67 4.43 -19.09
CA PHE A 130 2.59 3.87 -18.26
C PHE A 130 3.09 3.39 -16.89
N GLY A 131 4.28 2.78 -16.83
CA GLY A 131 4.92 2.41 -15.57
C GLY A 131 5.09 3.62 -14.63
N LEU A 132 5.62 4.73 -15.13
CA LEU A 132 5.77 5.97 -14.38
C LEU A 132 4.42 6.55 -13.93
N MET A 133 3.36 6.43 -14.74
CA MET A 133 2.01 6.87 -14.34
C MET A 133 1.47 6.03 -13.18
N ASN A 134 1.66 4.71 -13.20
CA ASN A 134 1.28 3.82 -12.12
C ASN A 134 2.08 4.10 -10.84
N MET A 135 3.39 4.33 -10.95
CA MET A 135 4.21 4.70 -9.80
C MET A 135 3.74 6.01 -9.16
N ARG A 136 3.33 7.01 -9.97
CA ARG A 136 2.75 8.25 -9.43
C ARG A 136 1.42 8.03 -8.72
N LEU A 137 0.56 7.15 -9.22
CA LEU A 137 -0.67 6.76 -8.51
C LEU A 137 -0.34 6.07 -7.18
N GLN A 138 0.64 5.16 -7.16
CA GLN A 138 1.08 4.48 -5.94
C GLN A 138 1.62 5.47 -4.92
N ALA A 139 2.44 6.43 -5.35
CA ALA A 139 2.96 7.48 -4.49
C ALA A 139 1.84 8.33 -3.87
N HIS A 140 0.83 8.70 -4.67
CA HIS A 140 -0.33 9.45 -4.18
C HIS A 140 -1.10 8.67 -3.10
N ASP A 141 -1.34 7.37 -3.32
CA ASP A 141 -2.08 6.56 -2.35
C ASP A 141 -1.25 6.26 -1.08
N ARG A 142 0.09 6.13 -1.19
CA ARG A 142 0.98 6.05 -0.02
C ARG A 142 0.93 7.30 0.84
N VAL A 143 0.89 8.49 0.24
CA VAL A 143 0.73 9.74 0.99
C VAL A 143 -0.61 9.78 1.72
N ARG A 144 -1.69 9.26 1.12
CA ARG A 144 -2.99 9.10 1.81
C ARG A 144 -2.85 8.20 3.04
N GLU A 145 -2.23 7.02 2.91
CA GLU A 145 -2.06 6.09 4.04
C GLU A 145 -1.22 6.69 5.17
N ILE A 146 -0.10 7.35 4.86
CA ILE A 146 0.75 8.02 5.87
C ILE A 146 -0.08 9.04 6.67
N LYS A 147 -0.92 9.83 5.99
CA LYS A 147 -1.81 10.81 6.64
C LYS A 147 -2.89 10.14 7.49
N LEU A 148 -3.47 9.05 7.02
CA LEU A 148 -4.48 8.32 7.78
C LEU A 148 -3.88 7.66 9.03
N TRP A 149 -2.66 7.11 8.94
CA TRP A 149 -1.97 6.59 10.12
C TRP A 149 -1.62 7.69 11.12
N GLU A 150 -1.24 8.88 10.66
CA GLU A 150 -1.01 10.02 11.56
C GLU A 150 -2.29 10.38 12.33
N LYS A 151 -3.40 10.53 11.61
CA LYS A 151 -4.71 10.77 12.22
C LYS A 151 -5.07 9.70 13.26
N ILE A 152 -4.89 8.42 12.92
CA ILE A 152 -5.22 7.31 13.83
C ILE A 152 -4.32 7.29 15.07
N LYS A 153 -3.03 7.65 14.93
CA LYS A 153 -2.11 7.81 16.07
C LYS A 153 -2.60 8.89 17.02
N ASP A 154 -2.91 10.08 16.51
CA ASP A 154 -3.39 11.20 17.32
C ASP A 154 -4.64 10.81 18.11
N GLU A 155 -5.59 10.13 17.45
CA GLU A 155 -6.78 9.60 18.11
C GLU A 155 -6.49 8.57 19.19
N GLN A 156 -5.38 7.81 19.12
CA GLN A 156 -5.02 6.89 20.20
C GLN A 156 -4.47 7.65 21.40
N ILE A 157 -3.67 8.70 21.18
CA ILE A 157 -3.16 9.58 22.25
C ILE A 157 -4.34 10.21 23.01
N GLU A 158 -5.39 10.64 22.30
CA GLU A 158 -6.60 11.18 22.94
C GLU A 158 -7.38 10.15 23.78
N LYS A 159 -7.19 8.85 23.52
CA LYS A 159 -7.96 7.77 24.17
C LYS A 159 -7.30 7.20 25.42
N GLY A 160 -6.07 7.57 25.73
CA GLY A 160 -5.39 7.04 26.91
C GLY A 160 -4.09 7.76 27.24
N ASP A 161 -3.67 7.60 28.49
CA ASP A 161 -2.38 8.08 28.97
C ASP A 161 -1.37 6.92 28.90
N PHE A 162 -0.38 7.04 28.02
CA PHE A 162 0.66 6.03 27.82
C PHE A 162 1.92 6.67 27.23
N ASP A 163 3.04 5.95 27.35
CA ASP A 163 4.32 6.44 26.86
C ASP A 163 4.41 6.39 25.32
N THR A 164 4.68 7.55 24.71
CA THR A 164 4.83 7.74 23.26
C THR A 164 6.29 7.78 22.79
N PHE A 165 7.25 7.61 23.70
CA PHE A 165 8.70 7.66 23.47
C PHE A 165 9.36 6.28 23.61
N ASP A 166 8.78 5.37 24.40
CA ASP A 166 9.29 4.02 24.63
C ASP A 166 8.23 2.96 24.30
N VAL A 167 8.42 2.29 23.16
CA VAL A 167 7.54 1.21 22.67
C VAL A 167 7.45 0.02 23.62
N ASN A 168 8.44 -0.21 24.48
CA ASN A 168 8.43 -1.38 25.35
C ASN A 168 7.43 -1.21 26.51
N LYS A 169 7.18 0.03 26.97
CA LYS A 169 6.40 0.29 28.19
C LYS A 169 4.95 -0.18 28.12
N HIS A 170 4.35 -0.22 26.93
CA HIS A 170 2.96 -0.66 26.77
C HIS A 170 2.80 -2.18 26.64
N GLN A 171 3.88 -2.92 26.35
CA GLN A 171 3.78 -4.29 25.84
C GLN A 171 3.24 -5.24 26.90
N VAL A 172 3.75 -5.14 28.13
CA VAL A 172 3.34 -5.98 29.26
C VAL A 172 1.83 -5.85 29.50
N GLU A 173 1.30 -4.63 29.54
CA GLU A 173 -0.13 -4.39 29.73
C GLU A 173 -0.96 -4.91 28.55
N SER A 174 -0.50 -4.67 27.31
CA SER A 174 -1.21 -5.12 26.11
C SER A 174 -1.29 -6.65 26.03
N TYR A 175 -0.19 -7.36 26.31
CA TYR A 175 -0.16 -8.82 26.30
C TYR A 175 -1.04 -9.40 27.41
N ALA A 176 -1.00 -8.82 28.62
CA ALA A 176 -1.88 -9.24 29.71
C ALA A 176 -3.36 -9.15 29.29
N LYS A 177 -3.80 -8.02 28.71
CA LYS A 177 -5.17 -7.85 28.22
C LYS A 177 -5.54 -8.82 27.10
N SER A 178 -4.65 -9.06 26.14
CA SER A 178 -4.89 -10.03 25.06
C SER A 178 -5.10 -11.45 25.63
N TRP A 179 -4.22 -11.90 26.53
CA TRP A 179 -4.36 -13.23 27.13
C TRP A 179 -5.56 -13.35 28.07
N GLU A 180 -5.93 -12.29 28.79
CA GLU A 180 -7.18 -12.28 29.57
C GLU A 180 -8.41 -12.45 28.68
N GLN A 181 -8.45 -11.76 27.54
CA GLN A 181 -9.52 -11.91 26.54
C GLN A 181 -9.53 -13.32 25.96
N GLU A 182 -8.37 -13.85 25.56
CA GLU A 182 -8.21 -15.18 24.99
C GLU A 182 -8.60 -16.30 25.99
N MET A 183 -8.19 -16.16 27.24
CA MET A 183 -8.59 -17.05 28.33
C MET A 183 -10.11 -17.03 28.54
N ASN A 184 -10.72 -15.84 28.55
CA ASN A 184 -12.17 -15.71 28.66
C ASN A 184 -12.90 -16.33 27.46
N MET A 185 -12.38 -16.15 26.25
CA MET A 185 -12.91 -16.79 25.05
C MET A 185 -12.82 -18.31 25.14
N GLY A 186 -11.67 -18.86 25.55
CA GLY A 186 -11.49 -20.30 25.77
C GLY A 186 -12.46 -20.86 26.80
N ARG A 187 -12.69 -20.12 27.89
CA ARG A 187 -13.67 -20.49 28.93
C ARG A 187 -15.11 -20.50 28.40
N LEU A 188 -15.52 -19.47 27.67
CA LEU A 188 -16.90 -19.34 27.17
C LEU A 188 -17.21 -20.30 26.01
N SER A 189 -16.21 -20.61 25.19
CA SER A 189 -16.33 -21.52 24.04
C SER A 189 -16.01 -22.99 24.37
N ASN A 190 -15.71 -23.28 25.64
CA ASN A 190 -15.30 -24.61 26.12
C ASN A 190 -14.07 -25.18 25.38
N GLN A 191 -13.13 -24.31 24.99
CA GLN A 191 -11.86 -24.68 24.37
C GLN A 191 -10.75 -24.74 25.43
N ALA A 192 -10.56 -25.94 26.00
CA ALA A 192 -9.67 -26.14 27.14
C ALA A 192 -8.19 -25.86 26.85
N ASP A 193 -7.74 -26.06 25.61
CA ASP A 193 -6.34 -25.79 25.22
C ASP A 193 -6.10 -24.27 25.11
N LEU A 194 -7.00 -23.54 24.46
CA LEU A 194 -6.96 -22.07 24.36
C LEU A 194 -6.89 -21.43 25.76
N PHE A 195 -7.76 -21.88 26.67
CA PHE A 195 -7.74 -21.43 28.06
C PHE A 195 -6.41 -21.70 28.75
N ARG A 196 -5.89 -22.94 28.64
CA ARG A 196 -4.64 -23.35 29.32
C ARG A 196 -3.44 -22.56 28.82
N HIS A 197 -3.33 -22.35 27.51
CA HIS A 197 -2.23 -21.57 26.91
C HIS A 197 -2.25 -20.11 27.35
N ALA A 198 -3.41 -19.45 27.22
CA ALA A 198 -3.55 -18.06 27.61
C ALA A 198 -3.28 -17.85 29.12
N LYS A 199 -3.80 -18.74 29.97
CA LYS A 199 -3.56 -18.71 31.41
C LYS A 199 -2.07 -18.87 31.77
N ALA A 200 -1.38 -19.85 31.17
CA ALA A 200 0.03 -20.09 31.45
C ALA A 200 0.93 -18.89 31.08
N ASN A 201 0.65 -18.26 29.94
CA ASN A 201 1.38 -17.06 29.51
C ASN A 201 1.13 -15.88 30.45
N LEU A 202 -0.14 -15.64 30.84
CA LEU A 202 -0.51 -14.58 31.76
C LEU A 202 0.17 -14.75 33.14
N GLU A 203 0.19 -15.97 33.67
CA GLU A 203 0.86 -16.27 34.95
C GLU A 203 2.38 -16.02 34.87
N THR A 204 3.01 -16.30 33.73
CA THR A 204 4.45 -16.06 33.53
C THR A 204 4.75 -14.56 33.57
N LEU A 205 3.98 -13.77 32.82
CA LEU A 205 4.12 -12.32 32.76
C LEU A 205 3.89 -11.65 34.12
N GLN A 206 2.90 -12.13 34.89
CA GLN A 206 2.64 -11.62 36.24
C GLN A 206 3.79 -11.91 37.21
N LYS A 207 4.40 -13.10 37.14
CA LYS A 207 5.57 -13.46 37.97
C LYS A 207 6.78 -12.59 37.66
N GLU A 208 7.05 -12.36 36.38
CA GLU A 208 8.16 -11.49 35.96
C GLU A 208 7.94 -10.05 36.43
N LYS A 209 6.72 -9.51 36.32
CA LYS A 209 6.40 -8.18 36.83
C LYS A 209 6.65 -8.05 38.34
N ALA A 210 6.22 -9.04 39.12
CA ALA A 210 6.42 -9.08 40.57
C ALA A 210 7.89 -9.24 41.00
N SER A 211 8.80 -9.61 40.09
CA SER A 211 10.23 -9.74 40.37
C SER A 211 11.05 -8.48 40.05
N VAL A 212 10.43 -7.51 39.40
CA VAL A 212 11.07 -6.25 38.94
C VAL A 212 10.61 -5.04 39.79
N GLU A 213 9.51 -5.17 40.53
CA GLU A 213 9.02 -4.23 41.55
C GLU A 213 9.64 -4.49 42.93
#